data_AF-A0A521ZLY3-F1
#
_entry.id   AF-A0A521ZLY3-F1
#
_cell.length_a   1.000
_cell.length_b   1.000
_cell.length_c   1.000
_cell.angle_alpha   90.00
_cell.angle_beta   90.00
_cell.angle_gamma   90.00
#
_symmetry.space_group_name_H-M   'P 1'
#
loop_
_entity.id
_entity.type
_entity.pdbx_description
1 polymer ?
#
loop_
_entity_poly.entity_id
_entity_poly.type
_entity_poly.pdbx_seq_one_letter_code
_entity_poly.pdbx_strand_id
1 'polypeptide(L)'
;MSARQLRLLSGLTLGVTCWGAAHGALTDNLGTSPKAMSMGNAVTADPPGVDSIHFNPAGLSRLEGNVKQDNFFGASVRIKANFHQPENFDIGGWKEDPLAG
;
A
#
# COMPACT_ATOMS: atom_id res chain seq x y z
N MET A 1 5.94 -1.91 43.82
CA MET A 1 6.65 -2.13 42.54
C MET A 1 7.82 -1.17 42.45
N SER A 2 9.00 -1.66 42.12
CA SER A 2 10.19 -0.81 41.95
C SER A 2 10.09 0.01 40.66
N ALA A 3 10.62 1.24 40.64
CA ALA A 3 10.66 2.10 39.44
C ALA A 3 11.29 1.39 38.22
N ARG A 4 12.17 0.42 38.45
CA ARG A 4 12.76 -0.43 37.42
C ARG A 4 11.76 -1.41 36.81
N GLN A 5 10.85 -1.98 37.61
CA GLN A 5 9.78 -2.85 37.11
C GLN A 5 8.75 -2.06 36.31
N LEU A 6 8.46 -0.81 36.71
CA LEU A 6 7.52 0.06 35.99
C LEU A 6 8.07 0.46 34.61
N ARG A 7 9.37 0.78 34.52
CA ARG A 7 10.06 1.08 33.26
C ARG A 7 10.11 -0.12 32.30
N LEU A 8 10.33 -1.32 32.84
CA LEU A 8 10.34 -2.55 32.05
C LEU A 8 8.93 -2.88 31.52
N LEU A 9 7.89 -2.69 32.33
CA LEU A 9 6.51 -2.91 31.89
C LEU A 9 6.10 -1.92 30.79
N SER A 10 6.44 -0.63 30.94
CA SER A 10 6.13 0.39 29.93
C SER A 10 6.88 0.17 28.61
N GLY A 11 8.13 -0.32 28.68
CA GLY A 11 8.89 -0.67 27.48
C GLY A 11 8.31 -1.88 26.75
N LEU A 12 7.81 -2.88 27.49
CA LEU A 12 7.15 -4.05 26.92
C LEU A 12 5.82 -3.68 26.25
N THR A 13 5.02 -2.80 26.85
CA THR A 13 3.74 -2.36 26.24
C THR A 13 3.94 -1.53 24.98
N LEU A 14 4.97 -0.68 24.92
CA LEU A 14 5.33 0.07 23.70
C LEU A 14 5.88 -0.83 22.58
N GLY A 15 6.62 -1.89 22.94
CA GLY A 15 7.17 -2.84 21.97
C GLY A 15 6.10 -3.71 21.29
N VAL A 16 5.03 -4.06 21.99
CA VAL A 16 3.95 -4.90 21.44
C VAL A 16 3.03 -4.11 20.49
N THR A 17 2.84 -2.81 20.69
CA THR A 17 1.99 -1.98 19.83
C THR A 17 2.64 -1.59 18.49
N CYS A 18 3.97 -1.65 18.39
CA CYS A 18 4.72 -1.32 17.17
C CYS A 18 4.96 -2.54 16.25
N TRP A 19 4.40 -3.71 16.57
CA TRP A 19 4.39 -4.86 15.68
C TRP A 19 3.35 -4.65 14.57
N GLY A 20 3.59 -3.65 13.72
CA GLY A 20 2.76 -3.30 12.59
C GLY A 20 2.76 -4.42 11.55
N ALA A 21 1.85 -5.37 11.71
CA ALA A 21 0.92 -5.81 10.69
C ALA A 21 1.16 -5.19 9.29
N ALA A 22 2.09 -5.72 8.49
CA ALA A 22 2.32 -5.33 7.10
C ALA A 22 1.10 -5.72 6.24
N HIS A 23 0.11 -4.85 6.16
CA HIS A 23 -1.11 -5.08 5.38
C HIS A 23 -1.19 -4.11 4.21
N GLY A 24 -1.11 -4.66 3.00
CA GLY A 24 -1.80 -4.10 1.84
C GLY A 24 -1.04 -3.10 0.96
N ALA A 25 0.10 -3.49 0.38
CA ALA A 25 0.71 -2.72 -0.72
C ALA A 25 -0.30 -2.40 -1.84
N LEU A 26 -1.26 -3.30 -2.11
CA LEU A 26 -2.28 -3.06 -3.14
C LEU A 26 -3.34 -2.03 -2.72
N THR A 27 -3.77 -2.05 -1.46
CA THR A 27 -4.75 -1.06 -0.96
C THR A 27 -4.14 0.33 -0.92
N ASP A 28 -2.88 0.45 -0.52
CA ASP A 28 -2.17 1.74 -0.56
C ASP A 28 -2.02 2.24 -1.99
N ASN A 29 -1.53 1.41 -2.92
CA ASN A 29 -1.35 1.80 -4.32
C ASN A 29 -2.66 2.19 -5.01
N LEU A 30 -3.78 1.57 -4.65
CA LEU A 30 -5.08 1.84 -5.30
C LEU A 30 -5.89 2.93 -4.59
N GLY A 31 -5.75 3.06 -3.26
CA GLY A 31 -6.63 3.83 -2.40
C GLY A 31 -6.13 5.23 -2.04
N THR A 32 -4.87 5.57 -2.33
CA THR A 32 -4.26 6.78 -1.77
C THR A 32 -4.88 8.11 -2.22
N SER A 33 -5.53 8.15 -3.41
CA SER A 33 -6.18 9.38 -3.91
C SER A 33 -7.56 9.07 -4.50
N PRO A 34 -8.63 9.72 -4.00
CA PRO A 34 -9.96 9.62 -4.61
C PRO A 34 -10.01 10.12 -6.06
N LYS A 35 -9.20 11.14 -6.39
CA LYS A 35 -9.09 11.66 -7.76
C LYS A 35 -8.38 10.67 -8.68
N ALA A 36 -7.34 9.99 -8.19
CA ALA A 36 -6.72 8.91 -8.97
C ALA A 36 -7.67 7.71 -9.13
N MET A 37 -8.36 7.32 -8.06
CA MET A 37 -9.33 6.22 -8.08
C MET A 37 -10.45 6.44 -9.11
N SER A 38 -11.00 7.65 -9.22
CA SER A 38 -12.04 7.96 -10.21
C SER A 38 -11.55 7.85 -11.66
N MET A 39 -10.24 7.93 -11.89
CA MET A 39 -9.58 7.73 -13.18
C MET A 39 -9.00 6.32 -13.35
N GLY A 40 -9.36 5.37 -12.47
CA GLY A 40 -8.81 4.01 -12.50
C GLY A 40 -7.30 3.96 -12.24
N ASN A 41 -6.75 4.94 -11.52
CA ASN A 41 -5.32 5.17 -11.27
C ASN A 41 -4.47 5.37 -12.54
N ALA A 42 -5.08 5.73 -13.67
CA ALA A 42 -4.39 6.04 -14.92
C ALA A 42 -3.79 7.47 -14.94
N VAL A 43 -3.01 7.81 -13.92
CA VAL A 43 -2.59 9.20 -13.64
C VAL A 43 -1.08 9.45 -13.76
N THR A 44 -0.33 8.51 -14.33
CA THR A 44 1.13 8.65 -14.44
C THR A 44 1.55 9.87 -15.27
N ALA A 45 0.81 10.17 -16.36
CA ALA A 45 1.09 11.31 -17.24
C ALA A 45 0.36 12.61 -16.83
N ASP A 46 -0.76 12.49 -16.12
CA ASP A 46 -1.53 13.64 -15.58
C ASP A 46 -1.85 13.42 -14.09
N PRO A 47 -0.83 13.56 -13.22
CA PRO A 47 -0.97 13.20 -11.83
C PRO A 47 -1.80 14.23 -11.02
N PRO A 48 -2.54 13.77 -9.99
CA PRO A 48 -3.62 14.54 -9.36
C PRO A 48 -3.15 15.59 -8.34
N GLY A 49 -2.53 16.68 -8.79
CA GLY A 49 -2.20 17.82 -7.93
C GLY A 49 -1.29 17.42 -6.77
N VAL A 50 -1.66 17.74 -5.52
CA VAL A 50 -0.84 17.41 -4.32
C VAL A 50 -0.63 15.90 -4.18
N ASP A 51 -1.63 15.08 -4.54
CA ASP A 51 -1.54 13.63 -4.45
C ASP A 51 -0.54 13.03 -5.46
N SER A 52 -0.01 13.82 -6.40
CA SER A 52 1.05 13.41 -7.34
C SER A 52 2.28 12.84 -6.63
N ILE A 53 2.49 13.19 -5.35
CA ILE A 53 3.55 12.64 -4.51
C ILE A 53 3.52 11.10 -4.43
N HIS A 54 2.34 10.48 -4.52
CA HIS A 54 2.16 9.03 -4.46
C HIS A 54 2.18 8.34 -5.83
N PHE A 55 2.18 9.09 -6.93
CA PHE A 55 2.13 8.57 -8.29
C PHE A 55 3.37 9.00 -9.09
N ASN A 56 3.36 10.22 -9.62
CA ASN A 56 4.47 10.80 -10.37
C ASN A 56 4.82 12.19 -9.81
N PRO A 57 5.91 12.32 -9.04
CA PRO A 57 6.26 13.58 -8.38
C PRO A 57 6.59 14.73 -9.35
N ALA A 58 6.87 14.45 -10.63
CA ALA A 58 7.00 15.50 -11.65
C ALA A 58 5.73 16.37 -11.76
N GLY A 59 4.57 15.81 -11.43
CA GLY A 59 3.30 16.52 -11.32
C GLY A 59 3.29 17.68 -10.33
N LEU A 60 4.09 17.61 -9.27
CA LEU A 60 4.14 18.66 -8.25
C LEU A 60 4.70 19.98 -8.80
N SER A 61 5.47 19.94 -9.90
CA SER A 61 5.96 21.14 -10.58
C SER A 61 4.84 22.00 -11.17
N ARG A 62 3.64 21.44 -11.35
CA ARG A 62 2.44 22.13 -11.86
C ARG A 62 1.66 22.84 -10.73
N LEU A 63 2.07 22.67 -9.47
CA LEU A 63 1.45 23.36 -8.34
C LEU A 63 2.00 24.79 -8.26
N GLU A 64 1.09 25.76 -8.13
CA GLU A 64 1.44 27.16 -7.94
C GLU A 64 1.10 27.61 -6.52
N GLY A 65 2.08 28.20 -5.83
CA GLY A 65 1.93 28.63 -4.44
C GLY A 65 1.86 27.48 -3.43
N ASN A 66 1.31 27.77 -2.24
CA ASN A 66 1.17 26.78 -1.17
C ASN A 66 -0.22 26.15 -1.25
N VAL A 67 -0.27 24.84 -1.57
CA VAL A 67 -1.52 24.10 -1.76
C VAL A 67 -1.68 23.07 -0.64
N LYS A 68 -2.86 23.04 -0.02
CA LYS A 68 -3.27 22.00 0.94
C LYS A 68 -4.48 21.25 0.36
N GLN A 69 -4.46 19.92 0.44
CA GLN A 69 -5.57 19.07 0.03
C GLN A 69 -5.89 18.06 1.14
N ASP A 70 -7.16 17.98 1.54
CA ASP A 70 -7.66 17.01 2.50
C ASP A 70 -8.61 16.06 1.77
N ASN A 71 -8.33 14.76 1.81
CA ASN A 71 -9.12 13.73 1.13
C ASN A 71 -9.75 12.76 2.14
N PHE A 72 -10.98 12.34 1.87
CA PHE A 72 -11.65 11.31 2.64
C PHE A 72 -12.37 10.34 1.70
N PHE A 73 -12.20 9.03 1.92
CA PHE A 73 -12.96 8.01 1.22
C PHE A 73 -13.15 6.78 2.10
N GLY A 74 -14.20 6.01 1.83
CA GLY A 74 -14.45 4.73 2.46
C GLY A 74 -14.64 3.65 1.40
N ALA A 75 -13.91 2.54 1.52
CA ALA A 75 -14.01 1.40 0.61
C ALA A 75 -13.98 0.07 1.39
N SER A 76 -14.86 -0.87 1.01
CA SER A 76 -14.77 -2.26 1.45
C SER A 76 -14.08 -3.06 0.35
N VAL A 77 -12.79 -3.34 0.52
CA VAL A 77 -11.98 -4.06 -0.47
C VAL A 77 -11.81 -5.51 -0.02
N ARG A 78 -12.21 -6.46 -0.87
CA ARG A 78 -11.95 -7.89 -0.69
C ARG A 78 -11.13 -8.39 -1.87
N ILE A 79 -9.89 -8.80 -1.59
CA ILE A 79 -8.97 -9.27 -2.62
C ILE A 79 -9.05 -10.80 -2.68
N LYS A 80 -9.27 -11.33 -3.89
CA LYS A 80 -9.23 -12.77 -4.18
C LYS A 80 -8.29 -12.98 -5.35
N ALA A 81 -7.33 -13.88 -5.19
CA ALA A 81 -6.45 -14.33 -6.26
C ALA A 81 -6.52 -15.86 -6.30
N ASN A 82 -6.68 -16.42 -7.50
CA ASN A 82 -6.63 -17.86 -7.73
C ASN A 82 -5.57 -18.10 -8.82
N PHE A 83 -4.57 -18.90 -8.50
CA PHE A 83 -3.53 -19.31 -9.44
C PHE A 83 -3.80 -20.74 -9.87
N HIS A 84 -3.67 -21.02 -11.16
CA HIS A 84 -3.80 -22.36 -11.71
C HIS A 84 -2.64 -22.59 -12.65
N GLN A 85 -1.92 -23.68 -12.43
CA GLN A 85 -0.86 -24.09 -13.33
C GLN A 85 -1.47 -24.57 -14.66
N PRO A 86 -0.97 -24.08 -15.82
CA PRO A 86 -1.43 -24.57 -17.12
C PRO A 86 -0.94 -26.00 -17.40
N GLU A 87 -1.65 -26.73 -18.26
CA GLU A 87 -1.22 -28.04 -18.72
C GLU A 87 0.16 -27.96 -19.41
N ASN A 88 1.02 -28.94 -19.16
CA ASN A 88 2.39 -29.00 -19.68
C ASN A 88 3.27 -27.78 -19.32
N PHE A 89 3.08 -27.18 -18.15
CA PHE A 89 4.01 -26.17 -17.63
C PHE A 89 5.44 -26.72 -17.59
N ASP A 90 6.34 -26.09 -18.34
CA ASP A 90 7.76 -26.41 -18.38
C ASP A 90 8.53 -25.13 -18.74
N ILE A 91 9.22 -24.55 -17.75
CA ILE A 91 10.11 -23.42 -17.95
C ILE A 91 11.54 -23.91 -17.74
N GLY A 92 12.14 -24.52 -18.75
CA GLY A 92 13.53 -24.97 -18.69
C GLY A 92 13.76 -26.13 -17.72
N GLY A 93 12.80 -27.05 -17.63
CA GLY A 93 12.83 -28.24 -16.77
C GLY A 93 12.06 -28.09 -15.46
N TRP A 94 11.57 -26.89 -15.14
CA TRP A 94 10.74 -26.62 -13.96
C TRP A 94 9.28 -26.88 -14.30
N LYS A 95 8.70 -27.94 -13.73
CA LYS A 95 7.33 -28.41 -14.03
C LYS A 95 6.31 -28.07 -12.96
N GLU A 96 6.76 -27.67 -11.78
CA GLU A 96 5.91 -27.19 -10.69
C GLU A 96 5.90 -25.65 -10.69
N ASP A 97 4.71 -25.05 -10.79
CA ASP A 97 4.54 -23.60 -10.69
C ASP A 97 4.65 -23.16 -9.21
N PRO A 98 5.65 -22.35 -8.83
CA PRO A 98 5.86 -21.91 -7.45
C PRO A 98 4.75 -20.99 -6.90
N LEU A 99 3.85 -20.48 -7.75
CA LEU A 99 2.72 -19.65 -7.33
C LEU A 99 1.42 -20.44 -7.18
N ALA A 100 1.34 -21.65 -7.76
CA ALA A 100 0.18 -22.52 -7.74
C ALA A 100 0.38 -23.78 -6.86
N GLY A 101 1.54 -23.92 -6.20
CA GLY A 101 1.92 -25.01 -5.30
C GLY A 101 1.87 -24.66 -3.82
#